data_AF-A0A2E6Q3A4-F1
#
_entry.id   AF-A0A2E6Q3A4-F1
#
_cell.length_a   1.000
_cell.length_b   1.000
_cell.length_c   1.000
_cell.angle_alpha   90.00
_cell.angle_beta   90.00
_cell.angle_gamma   90.00
#
_symmetry.space_group_name_H-M   'P 1'
#
loop_
_entity.id
_entity.type
_entity.pdbx_description
1 polymer ?
#
loop_
_entity_poly.entity_id
_entity_poly.type
_entity_poly.pdbx_seq_one_letter_code
_entity_poly.pdbx_strand_id
1 'polypeptide(L)'
;MAKTKKISATEAGKALKRLLGKAKNAENPFPGVTDATQVLIQSFLVWEWNGSRASSTWSRMVEDVTDLNELRVTVVDDYLEYFGGGCPRAEERADRLRATLRGVFHREHSTDLSGPAGGPKKEFREYLDSLEGMTPFVAARTALIAAGSHAVPVDERTLRLLVKSGVVDSDASVESASQSMSRLVAAAQGLDTHLALQMLSEKERATPVLDLPGTAAEDLSPKKGKASSGKKKVTAKATAKKAPAKKAVTKKAATKKAATKKAATKKAATKKAATKKSATKKATAKKAPAKKTTAKKATTKKTSAKKSSAKKAAGKKSPSKKNTKKSTKK
;
A
#
# COMPACT_ATOMS: atom_id res chain seq x y z
N MET A 1 -34.44 21.90 -9.15
CA MET A 1 -33.09 21.32 -8.95
C MET A 1 -32.12 22.47 -8.79
N ALA A 2 -31.60 22.71 -7.58
CA ALA A 2 -30.63 23.78 -7.37
C ALA A 2 -29.34 23.41 -8.12
N LYS A 3 -28.91 24.23 -9.09
CA LYS A 3 -27.62 24.06 -9.75
C LYS A 3 -26.54 24.24 -8.69
N THR A 4 -25.91 23.15 -8.27
CA THR A 4 -24.71 23.21 -7.42
C THR A 4 -23.68 24.05 -8.17
N LYS A 5 -23.32 25.21 -7.60
CA LYS A 5 -22.33 26.11 -8.20
C LYS A 5 -20.99 25.39 -8.17
N LYS A 6 -20.45 25.04 -9.34
CA LYS A 6 -19.11 24.41 -9.44
C LYS A 6 -18.06 25.31 -8.79
N ILE A 7 -17.23 24.72 -7.96
CA ILE A 7 -16.13 25.39 -7.28
C ILE A 7 -15.05 25.71 -8.30
N SER A 8 -14.58 26.96 -8.36
CA SER A 8 -13.49 27.34 -9.25
C SER A 8 -12.14 26.81 -8.73
N ALA A 9 -11.16 26.60 -9.62
CA ALA A 9 -9.83 26.12 -9.23
C ALA A 9 -9.14 27.05 -8.21
N THR A 10 -9.38 28.36 -8.30
CA THR A 10 -8.84 29.34 -7.35
C THR A 10 -9.48 29.24 -5.97
N GLU A 11 -10.80 29.02 -5.90
CA GLU A 11 -11.51 28.79 -4.64
C GLU A 11 -11.07 27.46 -4.00
N ALA A 12 -10.97 26.39 -4.80
CA ALA A 12 -10.49 25.09 -4.35
C ALA A 12 -9.06 25.16 -3.79
N GLY A 13 -8.15 25.86 -4.48
CA GLY A 13 -6.77 26.06 -3.99
C GLY A 13 -6.70 26.84 -2.68
N LYS A 14 -7.52 27.89 -2.52
CA LYS A 14 -7.62 28.64 -1.25
C LYS A 14 -8.19 27.78 -0.12
N ALA A 15 -9.25 27.02 -0.41
CA ALA A 15 -9.87 26.10 0.54
C ALA A 15 -8.89 25.01 0.98
N LEU A 16 -8.12 24.44 0.04
CA LEU A 16 -7.12 23.43 0.31
C LEU A 16 -6.00 24.00 1.19
N LYS A 17 -5.46 25.17 0.87
CA LYS A 17 -4.44 25.83 1.70
C LYS A 17 -4.93 26.08 3.12
N ARG A 18 -6.19 26.52 3.29
CA ARG A 18 -6.82 26.70 4.60
C ARG A 18 -6.99 25.38 5.35
N LEU A 19 -7.37 24.30 4.65
CA LEU A 19 -7.51 22.97 5.23
C LEU A 19 -6.15 22.45 5.72
N LEU A 20 -5.14 22.47 4.86
CA LEU A 20 -3.78 22.00 5.17
C LEU A 20 -3.13 22.83 6.29
N GLY A 21 -3.44 24.12 6.42
CA GLY A 21 -2.97 24.95 7.54
C GLY A 21 -3.45 24.49 8.93
N LYS A 22 -4.48 23.62 9.00
CA LYS A 22 -4.93 23.00 10.26
C LYS A 22 -4.10 21.78 10.64
N ALA A 23 -3.37 21.20 9.69
CA ALA A 23 -2.50 20.07 9.93
C ALA A 23 -1.17 20.56 10.50
N LYS A 24 -0.91 20.24 11.77
CA LYS A 24 0.40 20.44 12.40
C LYS A 24 0.99 19.07 12.71
N ASN A 25 2.27 18.87 12.39
CA ASN A 25 3.03 17.64 12.64
C ASN A 25 2.35 16.40 12.02
N ALA A 26 2.00 16.49 10.74
CA ALA A 26 1.46 15.35 10.02
C ALA A 26 2.59 14.34 9.76
N GLU A 27 2.46 13.14 10.30
CA GLU A 27 3.47 12.09 10.19
C GLU A 27 2.89 10.82 9.58
N ASN A 28 3.73 10.03 8.93
CA ASN A 28 3.34 8.71 8.46
C ASN A 28 3.14 7.81 9.70
N PRO A 29 1.97 7.14 9.85
CA PRO A 29 1.76 6.20 10.95
C PRO A 29 2.75 5.02 10.97
N PHE A 30 3.47 4.81 9.87
CA PHE A 30 4.54 3.82 9.77
C PHE A 30 5.89 4.55 9.59
N PRO A 31 6.61 4.83 10.69
CA PRO A 31 7.83 5.63 10.64
C PRO A 31 8.98 4.85 9.97
N GLY A 32 9.78 5.55 9.14
CA GLY A 32 11.02 5.02 8.57
C GLY A 32 10.86 3.96 7.47
N VAL A 33 9.63 3.67 7.02
CA VAL A 33 9.38 2.63 6.02
C VAL A 33 9.39 3.22 4.61
N THR A 34 10.33 2.74 3.79
CA THR A 34 10.44 3.05 2.36
C THR A 34 10.39 1.83 1.46
N ASP A 35 10.44 0.62 2.03
CA ASP A 35 10.30 -0.62 1.28
C ASP A 35 8.93 -0.70 0.59
N ALA A 36 8.94 -0.89 -0.74
CA ALA A 36 7.73 -0.81 -1.55
C ALA A 36 6.68 -1.88 -1.16
N THR A 37 7.13 -3.07 -0.74
CA THR A 37 6.26 -4.16 -0.31
C THR A 37 5.57 -3.83 1.00
N GLN A 38 6.34 -3.36 1.99
CA GLN A 38 5.78 -2.89 3.26
C GLN A 38 4.82 -1.72 3.04
N VAL A 39 5.20 -0.74 2.23
CA VAL A 39 4.35 0.42 1.90
C VAL A 39 3.03 -0.03 1.25
N LEU A 40 3.04 -1.04 0.38
CA LEU A 40 1.83 -1.60 -0.21
C LEU A 40 0.88 -2.16 0.88
N ILE A 41 1.40 -3.03 1.74
CA ILE A 41 0.60 -3.66 2.81
C ILE A 41 0.06 -2.60 3.78
N GLN A 42 0.92 -1.68 4.19
CA GLN A 42 0.56 -0.55 5.04
C GLN A 42 -0.48 0.38 4.41
N SER A 43 -0.47 0.53 3.08
CA SER A 43 -1.47 1.30 2.35
C SER A 43 -2.85 0.63 2.41
N PHE A 44 -2.91 -0.70 2.35
CA PHE A 44 -4.15 -1.44 2.62
C PHE A 44 -4.64 -1.27 4.06
N LEU A 45 -3.74 -1.28 5.04
CA LEU A 45 -4.10 -1.11 6.44
C LEU A 45 -4.68 0.29 6.71
N VAL A 46 -4.12 1.35 6.11
CA VAL A 46 -4.62 2.72 6.30
C VAL A 46 -5.89 3.01 5.49
N TRP A 47 -6.12 2.30 4.38
CA TRP A 47 -7.29 2.52 3.53
C TRP A 47 -8.60 2.45 4.33
N GLU A 48 -9.38 3.55 4.32
CA GLU A 48 -10.61 3.72 5.09
C GLU A 48 -10.47 3.63 6.63
N TRP A 49 -9.24 3.58 7.17
CA TRP A 49 -9.00 3.27 8.59
C TRP A 49 -8.04 4.23 9.29
N ASN A 50 -7.91 4.12 10.61
CA ASN A 50 -7.10 5.03 11.42
C ASN A 50 -5.65 4.55 11.43
N GLY A 51 -4.70 5.45 11.13
CA GLY A 51 -3.28 5.21 11.15
C GLY A 51 -2.75 4.60 12.44
N SER A 52 -3.27 4.98 13.61
CA SER A 52 -2.84 4.38 14.90
C SER A 52 -3.17 2.89 14.99
N ARG A 53 -4.41 2.50 14.64
CA ARG A 53 -4.80 1.08 14.64
C ARG A 53 -4.09 0.30 13.54
N ALA A 54 -3.99 0.90 12.35
CA ALA A 54 -3.28 0.32 11.22
C ALA A 54 -1.80 0.05 11.56
N SER A 55 -1.13 0.97 12.27
CA SER A 55 0.25 0.81 12.76
C SER A 55 0.37 -0.31 13.80
N SER A 56 -0.52 -0.36 14.79
CA SER A 56 -0.53 -1.45 15.77
C SER A 56 -0.86 -2.82 15.16
N THR A 57 -1.69 -2.88 14.12
CA THR A 57 -1.96 -4.10 13.35
C THR A 57 -0.74 -4.50 12.54
N TRP A 58 -0.08 -3.57 11.86
CA TRP A 58 1.17 -3.82 11.14
C TRP A 58 2.24 -4.43 12.04
N SER A 59 2.48 -3.85 13.23
CA SER A 59 3.46 -4.37 14.19
C SER A 59 3.18 -5.82 14.58
N ARG A 60 1.90 -6.17 14.83
CA ARG A 60 1.50 -7.54 15.15
C ARG A 60 1.71 -8.50 13.98
N MET A 61 1.36 -8.08 12.77
CA MET A 61 1.55 -8.90 11.57
C MET A 61 3.02 -9.21 11.32
N VAL A 62 3.92 -8.22 11.38
CA VAL A 62 5.35 -8.44 11.10
C VAL A 62 6.10 -9.19 12.20
N GLU A 63 5.56 -9.20 13.42
CA GLU A 63 6.10 -10.01 14.52
C GLU A 63 5.72 -11.48 14.37
N ASP A 64 4.54 -11.77 13.82
CA ASP A 64 4.00 -13.12 13.70
C ASP A 64 4.45 -13.85 12.43
N VAL A 65 4.62 -13.14 11.30
CA VAL A 65 5.06 -13.76 10.04
C VAL A 65 6.58 -13.87 9.94
N THR A 66 7.07 -15.00 9.42
CA THR A 66 8.52 -15.20 9.19
C THR A 66 9.03 -14.28 8.08
N ASP A 67 8.25 -14.15 7.01
CA ASP A 67 8.52 -13.23 5.91
C ASP A 67 7.21 -12.75 5.25
N LEU A 68 7.30 -11.69 4.44
CA LEU A 68 6.13 -11.08 3.82
C LEU A 68 5.46 -11.95 2.75
N ASN A 69 6.11 -13.02 2.27
CA ASN A 69 5.47 -13.93 1.33
C ASN A 69 4.33 -14.71 2.00
N GLU A 70 4.45 -15.04 3.29
CA GLU A 70 3.44 -15.81 4.02
C GLU A 70 2.04 -15.16 3.94
N LEU A 71 2.00 -13.83 3.98
CA LEU A 71 0.77 -13.04 3.87
C LEU A 71 -0.08 -13.40 2.63
N ARG A 72 0.53 -13.74 1.49
CA ARG A 72 -0.24 -14.09 0.27
C ARG A 72 -1.05 -15.39 0.41
N VAL A 73 -0.68 -16.26 1.35
CA VAL A 73 -1.35 -17.55 1.59
C VAL A 73 -2.16 -17.58 2.88
N THR A 74 -1.87 -16.67 3.82
CA THR A 74 -2.65 -16.43 5.04
C THR A 74 -4.15 -16.44 4.75
N VAL A 75 -4.91 -17.12 5.61
CA VAL A 75 -6.36 -17.22 5.46
C VAL A 75 -7.02 -15.92 5.94
N VAL A 76 -8.23 -15.67 5.45
CA VAL A 76 -8.93 -14.42 5.74
C VAL A 76 -9.19 -14.27 7.24
N ASP A 77 -9.51 -15.36 7.94
CA ASP A 77 -9.79 -15.33 9.38
C ASP A 77 -8.60 -14.82 10.21
N ASP A 78 -7.37 -15.23 9.88
CA ASP A 78 -6.14 -14.75 10.54
C ASP A 78 -5.97 -13.23 10.34
N TYR A 79 -6.28 -12.72 9.13
CA TYR A 79 -6.28 -11.29 8.88
C TYR A 79 -7.32 -10.55 9.73
N LEU A 80 -8.52 -11.11 9.87
CA LEU A 80 -9.57 -10.54 10.70
C LEU A 80 -9.15 -10.49 12.17
N GLU A 81 -8.40 -11.49 12.65
CA GLU A 81 -7.82 -11.49 13.99
C GLU A 81 -6.81 -10.35 14.18
N TYR A 82 -5.88 -10.13 13.23
CA TYR A 82 -4.95 -8.99 13.30
C TYR A 82 -5.66 -7.63 13.26
N PHE A 83 -6.70 -7.51 12.43
CA PHE A 83 -7.47 -6.28 12.28
C PHE A 83 -8.25 -5.95 13.55
N GLY A 84 -8.82 -6.99 14.19
CA GLY A 84 -9.63 -6.88 15.38
C GLY A 84 -10.90 -6.03 15.19
N GLY A 85 -11.52 -5.65 16.31
CA GLY A 85 -12.77 -4.90 16.32
C GLY A 85 -12.65 -3.49 15.73
N GLY A 86 -13.59 -3.13 14.85
CA GLY A 86 -13.73 -1.76 14.32
C GLY A 86 -12.80 -1.43 13.15
N CYS A 87 -12.34 -2.45 12.43
CA CYS A 87 -11.72 -2.32 11.12
C CYS A 87 -12.81 -2.25 10.03
N PRO A 88 -13.02 -1.11 9.34
CA PRO A 88 -14.05 -0.99 8.31
C PRO A 88 -13.72 -1.90 7.14
N ARG A 89 -14.72 -2.62 6.59
CA ARG A 89 -14.53 -3.50 5.42
C ARG A 89 -13.41 -4.54 5.63
N ALA A 90 -13.38 -5.17 6.80
CA ALA A 90 -12.30 -6.06 7.21
C ALA A 90 -12.09 -7.23 6.23
N GLU A 91 -13.16 -7.95 5.89
CA GLU A 91 -13.11 -9.07 4.92
C GLU A 91 -12.65 -8.61 3.54
N GLU A 92 -13.27 -7.56 2.98
CA GLU A 92 -12.89 -7.00 1.69
C GLU A 92 -11.41 -6.59 1.66
N ARG A 93 -10.91 -5.96 2.73
CA ARG A 93 -9.50 -5.57 2.83
C ARG A 93 -8.59 -6.80 2.82
N ALA A 94 -8.92 -7.83 3.60
CA ALA A 94 -8.14 -9.07 3.65
C ALA A 94 -8.08 -9.74 2.27
N ASP A 95 -9.24 -9.90 1.62
CA ASP A 95 -9.33 -10.51 0.29
C ASP A 95 -8.54 -9.73 -0.76
N ARG A 96 -8.70 -8.39 -0.78
CA ARG A 96 -7.97 -7.52 -1.71
C ARG A 96 -6.47 -7.54 -1.48
N LEU A 97 -6.03 -7.45 -0.23
CA LEU A 97 -4.61 -7.49 0.12
C LEU A 97 -3.99 -8.82 -0.34
N ARG A 98 -4.67 -9.93 -0.03
CA ARG A 98 -4.23 -11.27 -0.41
C ARG A 98 -4.19 -11.46 -1.93
N ALA A 99 -5.24 -11.03 -2.64
CA ALA A 99 -5.28 -11.07 -4.11
C ALA A 99 -4.14 -10.25 -4.73
N THR A 100 -3.87 -9.06 -4.17
CA THR A 100 -2.79 -8.18 -4.64
C THR A 100 -1.43 -8.84 -4.46
N LEU A 101 -1.13 -9.35 -3.25
CA LEU A 101 0.15 -10.02 -2.96
C LEU A 101 0.34 -11.28 -3.81
N ARG A 102 -0.74 -12.03 -4.08
CA ARG A 102 -0.70 -13.14 -5.04
C ARG A 102 -0.38 -12.63 -6.44
N GLY A 103 -1.02 -11.56 -6.90
CA GLY A 103 -0.73 -10.95 -8.20
C GLY A 103 0.73 -10.58 -8.38
N VAL A 104 1.35 -9.98 -7.34
CA VAL A 104 2.78 -9.68 -7.31
C VAL A 104 3.59 -10.98 -7.39
N PHE A 105 3.30 -11.96 -6.54
CA PHE A 105 4.02 -13.24 -6.52
C PHE A 105 3.96 -14.01 -7.85
N HIS A 106 2.85 -13.95 -8.58
CA HIS A 106 2.73 -14.59 -9.89
C HIS A 106 3.64 -13.95 -10.95
N ARG A 107 3.97 -12.66 -10.81
CA ARG A 107 4.79 -11.91 -11.77
C ARG A 107 6.27 -11.91 -11.38
N GLU A 108 6.55 -11.69 -10.10
CA GLU A 108 7.91 -11.49 -9.57
C GLU A 108 8.49 -12.75 -8.92
N HIS A 109 7.71 -13.84 -8.81
CA HIS A 109 8.07 -15.04 -8.04
C HIS A 109 8.44 -14.79 -6.57
N SER A 110 8.06 -13.63 -6.05
CA SER A 110 8.18 -13.17 -4.67
C SER A 110 7.14 -12.08 -4.43
N THR A 111 6.86 -11.72 -3.16
CA THR A 111 6.05 -10.53 -2.87
C THR A 111 6.86 -9.23 -2.93
N ASP A 112 8.13 -9.29 -3.31
CA ASP A 112 9.01 -8.12 -3.33
C ASP A 112 8.68 -7.18 -4.50
N LEU A 113 8.45 -5.91 -4.16
CA LEU A 113 8.20 -4.83 -5.11
C LEU A 113 9.43 -3.96 -5.38
N SER A 114 10.60 -4.27 -4.82
CA SER A 114 11.81 -3.46 -5.00
C SER A 114 12.19 -3.28 -6.48
N GLY A 115 12.06 -4.35 -7.29
CA GLY A 115 12.30 -4.32 -8.74
C GLY A 115 11.35 -3.38 -9.48
N PRO A 116 10.02 -3.62 -9.45
CA PRO A 116 9.03 -2.74 -10.06
C PRO A 116 9.12 -1.28 -9.57
N ALA A 117 9.37 -1.07 -8.28
CA ALA A 117 9.44 0.28 -7.69
C ALA A 117 10.73 1.04 -8.08
N GLY A 118 11.81 0.32 -8.39
CA GLY A 118 13.07 0.92 -8.88
C GLY A 118 13.01 1.40 -10.33
N GLY A 119 11.96 1.03 -11.07
CA GLY A 119 11.75 1.42 -12.46
C GLY A 119 11.13 2.82 -12.64
N PRO A 120 10.71 3.16 -13.88
CA PRO A 120 10.03 4.41 -14.16
C PRO A 120 8.72 4.53 -13.37
N LYS A 121 8.51 5.69 -12.72
CA LYS A 121 7.35 5.94 -11.84
C LYS A 121 5.99 5.67 -12.50
N LYS A 122 5.89 5.95 -13.79
CA LYS A 122 4.68 5.71 -14.59
C LYS A 122 4.41 4.22 -14.76
N GLU A 123 5.44 3.45 -15.11
CA GLU A 123 5.36 2.00 -15.26
C GLU A 123 5.04 1.33 -13.93
N PHE A 124 5.62 1.79 -12.82
CA PHE A 124 5.27 1.29 -11.49
C PHE A 124 3.80 1.57 -11.14
N ARG A 125 3.28 2.75 -11.50
CA ARG A 125 1.86 3.08 -11.29
C ARG A 125 0.93 2.17 -12.10
N GLU A 126 1.25 1.94 -13.37
CA GLU A 126 0.51 1.04 -14.27
C GLU A 126 0.59 -0.42 -13.80
N TYR A 127 1.76 -0.84 -13.33
CA TYR A 127 1.97 -2.14 -12.70
C TYR A 127 1.01 -2.33 -11.53
N LEU A 128 0.98 -1.38 -10.58
CA LEU A 128 0.08 -1.43 -9.43
C LEU A 128 -1.39 -1.46 -9.85
N ASP A 129 -1.81 -0.63 -10.81
CA ASP A 129 -3.20 -0.60 -11.31
C ASP A 129 -3.66 -1.92 -11.92
N SER A 130 -2.73 -2.70 -12.49
CA SER A 130 -3.04 -3.97 -13.12
C SER A 130 -3.13 -5.15 -12.13
N LEU A 131 -2.88 -4.95 -10.83
CA LEU A 131 -2.96 -6.00 -9.83
C LEU A 131 -4.42 -6.23 -9.38
N GLU A 132 -4.82 -7.49 -9.29
CA GLU A 132 -6.14 -7.87 -8.80
C GLU A 132 -6.31 -7.48 -7.32
N GLY A 133 -7.47 -6.92 -6.96
CA GLY A 133 -7.77 -6.46 -5.60
C GLY A 133 -7.27 -5.04 -5.31
N MET A 134 -6.45 -4.45 -6.18
CA MET A 134 -5.94 -3.10 -6.00
C MET A 134 -7.06 -2.05 -5.91
N THR A 135 -6.88 -1.05 -5.05
CA THR A 135 -7.76 0.13 -5.00
C THR A 135 -7.01 1.37 -5.49
N PRO A 136 -7.70 2.37 -6.09
CA PRO A 136 -7.06 3.60 -6.54
C PRO A 136 -6.28 4.32 -5.44
N PHE A 137 -6.81 4.31 -4.20
CA PHE A 137 -6.15 4.87 -3.03
C PHE A 137 -4.84 4.14 -2.70
N VAL A 138 -4.89 2.81 -2.60
CA VAL A 138 -3.73 1.99 -2.22
C VAL A 138 -2.62 2.13 -3.26
N ALA A 139 -2.98 2.09 -4.54
CA ALA A 139 -2.03 2.22 -5.63
C ALA A 139 -1.38 3.62 -5.67
N ALA A 140 -2.17 4.68 -5.52
CA ALA A 140 -1.67 6.04 -5.44
C ALA A 140 -0.75 6.25 -4.23
N ARG A 141 -1.13 5.76 -3.04
CA ARG A 141 -0.34 5.91 -1.81
C ARG A 141 0.97 5.14 -1.91
N THR A 142 0.93 3.93 -2.46
CA THR A 142 2.13 3.10 -2.67
C THR A 142 3.09 3.77 -3.65
N ALA A 143 2.59 4.22 -4.81
CA ALA A 143 3.41 4.91 -5.79
C ALA A 143 3.99 6.24 -5.27
N LEU A 144 3.23 6.99 -4.47
CA LEU A 144 3.68 8.25 -3.87
C LEU A 144 4.82 8.00 -2.86
N ILE A 145 4.65 7.07 -1.93
CA ILE A 145 5.61 6.86 -0.84
C ILE A 145 6.83 6.07 -1.30
N ALA A 146 6.64 4.99 -2.07
CA ALA A 146 7.74 4.10 -2.48
C ALA A 146 8.55 4.65 -3.66
N ALA A 147 7.91 5.35 -4.60
CA ALA A 147 8.55 5.81 -5.84
C ALA A 147 8.52 7.34 -6.04
N GLY A 148 7.91 8.10 -5.12
CA GLY A 148 7.77 9.56 -5.26
C GLY A 148 6.96 9.95 -6.50
N SER A 149 5.95 9.17 -6.86
CA SER A 149 5.04 9.47 -7.98
C SER A 149 4.15 10.67 -7.68
N HIS A 150 3.83 11.48 -8.68
CA HIS A 150 2.89 12.59 -8.53
C HIS A 150 1.46 12.08 -8.48
N ALA A 151 1.00 11.72 -7.29
CA ALA A 151 -0.38 11.32 -7.03
C ALA A 151 -0.79 11.79 -5.63
N VAL A 152 -2.05 12.21 -5.49
CA VAL A 152 -2.65 12.46 -4.17
C VAL A 152 -3.68 11.36 -3.90
N PRO A 153 -3.40 10.45 -2.95
CA PRO A 153 -4.33 9.39 -2.58
C PRO A 153 -5.60 9.99 -1.97
N VAL A 154 -6.76 9.59 -2.50
CA VAL A 154 -8.07 9.99 -1.97
C VAL A 154 -8.87 8.72 -1.74
N ASP A 155 -9.38 8.57 -0.54
CA ASP A 155 -10.37 7.56 -0.14
C ASP A 155 -11.70 8.26 0.21
N GLU A 156 -12.73 7.51 0.58
CA GLU A 156 -14.05 8.05 0.92
C GLU A 156 -13.99 9.02 2.11
N ARG A 157 -13.04 8.80 3.03
CA ARG A 157 -12.79 9.68 4.17
C ARG A 157 -12.25 11.02 3.76
N THR A 158 -11.22 10.97 2.93
CA THR A 158 -10.56 12.16 2.41
C THR A 158 -11.53 12.91 1.50
N LEU A 159 -12.32 12.21 0.67
CA LEU A 159 -13.38 12.81 -0.14
C LEU A 159 -14.37 13.61 0.71
N ARG A 160 -14.91 13.02 1.78
CA ARG A 160 -15.85 13.72 2.68
C ARG A 160 -15.24 14.98 3.31
N LEU A 161 -13.98 14.90 3.71
CA LEU A 161 -13.23 16.05 4.22
C LEU A 161 -13.09 17.15 3.15
N LEU A 162 -12.73 16.77 1.92
CA LEU A 162 -12.55 17.69 0.80
C LEU A 162 -13.87 18.35 0.40
N VAL A 163 -14.98 17.60 0.36
CA VAL A 163 -16.33 18.13 0.10
C VAL A 163 -16.73 19.12 1.20
N LYS A 164 -16.63 18.72 2.47
CA LYS A 164 -17.01 19.56 3.61
C LYS A 164 -16.18 20.83 3.73
N SER A 165 -14.90 20.78 3.33
CA SER A 165 -14.01 21.94 3.34
C SER A 165 -14.17 22.84 2.12
N GLY A 166 -14.95 22.42 1.11
CA GLY A 166 -15.19 23.15 -0.13
C GLY A 166 -13.99 23.11 -1.08
N VAL A 167 -13.18 22.06 -1.03
CA VAL A 167 -12.08 21.83 -1.98
C VAL A 167 -12.58 21.18 -3.27
N VAL A 168 -13.57 20.30 -3.15
CA VAL A 168 -14.21 19.61 -4.28
C VAL A 168 -15.73 19.77 -4.22
N ASP A 169 -16.38 19.62 -5.37
CA ASP A 169 -17.84 19.73 -5.48
C ASP A 169 -18.54 18.61 -4.69
N SER A 170 -19.78 18.85 -4.27
CA SER A 170 -20.53 17.90 -3.43
C SER A 170 -20.91 16.59 -4.14
N ASP A 171 -20.91 16.59 -5.46
CA ASP A 171 -21.17 15.44 -6.34
C ASP A 171 -19.89 14.76 -6.84
N ALA A 172 -18.72 15.18 -6.35
CA ALA A 172 -17.43 14.60 -6.74
C ALA A 172 -17.33 13.12 -6.31
N SER A 173 -16.89 12.26 -7.24
CA SER A 173 -16.44 10.91 -6.95
C SER A 173 -15.00 10.90 -6.42
N VAL A 174 -14.57 9.77 -5.83
CA VAL A 174 -13.19 9.57 -5.36
C VAL A 174 -12.16 9.82 -6.48
N GLU A 175 -12.45 9.35 -7.69
CA GLU A 175 -11.59 9.51 -8.87
C GLU A 175 -11.51 10.98 -9.28
N SER A 176 -12.66 11.67 -9.38
CA SER A 176 -12.71 13.08 -9.75
C SER A 176 -12.02 13.97 -8.71
N ALA A 177 -12.11 13.62 -7.42
CA ALA A 177 -11.42 14.31 -6.35
C ALA A 177 -9.91 14.07 -6.41
N SER A 178 -9.44 12.83 -6.63
CA SER A 178 -8.02 12.53 -6.79
C SER A 178 -7.40 13.26 -8.00
N GLN A 179 -8.13 13.35 -9.11
CA GLN A 179 -7.71 14.14 -10.28
C GLN A 179 -7.64 15.63 -9.97
N SER A 180 -8.63 16.17 -9.26
CA SER A 180 -8.65 17.58 -8.84
C SER A 180 -7.49 17.89 -7.90
N MET A 181 -7.22 17.00 -6.94
CA MET A 181 -6.10 17.13 -6.01
C MET A 181 -4.75 17.09 -6.73
N SER A 182 -4.57 16.19 -7.70
CA SER A 182 -3.34 16.12 -8.50
C SER A 182 -3.09 17.37 -9.36
N ARG A 183 -4.13 18.17 -9.66
CA ARG A 183 -4.01 19.47 -10.35
C ARG A 183 -3.72 20.62 -9.39
N LEU A 184 -4.25 20.57 -8.17
CA LEU A 184 -4.10 21.62 -7.16
C LEU A 184 -2.77 21.55 -6.41
N VAL A 185 -2.18 20.36 -6.31
CA VAL A 185 -0.97 20.09 -5.52
C VAL A 185 0.22 19.95 -6.46
N ALA A 186 1.31 20.65 -6.16
CA ALA A 186 2.57 20.45 -6.87
C ALA A 186 3.21 19.11 -6.48
N ALA A 187 3.93 18.46 -7.40
CA ALA A 187 4.55 17.16 -7.15
C ALA A 187 5.47 17.12 -5.92
N ALA A 188 6.20 18.19 -5.67
CA ALA A 188 7.07 18.31 -4.49
C ALA A 188 6.30 18.30 -3.15
N GLN A 189 5.01 18.66 -3.16
CA GLN A 189 4.16 18.77 -1.97
C GLN A 189 3.21 17.57 -1.83
N GLY A 190 3.28 16.58 -2.72
CA GLY A 190 2.34 15.46 -2.76
C GLY A 190 2.34 14.66 -1.45
N LEU A 191 3.52 14.32 -0.93
CA LEU A 191 3.67 13.56 0.31
C LEU A 191 3.14 14.33 1.52
N ASP A 192 3.59 15.58 1.72
CA ASP A 192 3.15 16.43 2.83
C ASP A 192 1.64 16.65 2.81
N THR A 193 1.07 16.85 1.62
CA THR A 193 -0.38 17.02 1.44
C THR A 193 -1.13 15.74 1.80
N HIS A 194 -0.66 14.58 1.33
CA HIS A 194 -1.25 13.28 1.68
C HIS A 194 -1.25 13.04 3.19
N LEU A 195 -0.10 13.23 3.86
CA LEU A 195 0.02 13.04 5.30
C LEU A 195 -0.89 14.00 6.08
N ALA A 196 -0.95 15.26 5.66
CA ALA A 196 -1.85 16.25 6.26
C ALA A 196 -3.32 15.88 6.11
N LEU A 197 -3.75 15.45 4.91
CA LEU A 197 -5.12 15.02 4.65
C LEU A 197 -5.48 13.76 5.45
N GLN A 198 -4.56 12.79 5.52
CA GLN A 198 -4.75 11.58 6.32
C GLN A 198 -5.02 11.94 7.79
N MET A 199 -4.15 12.73 8.42
CA MET A 199 -4.32 13.16 9.81
C MET A 199 -5.63 13.96 10.02
N LEU A 200 -5.99 14.86 9.11
CA LEU A 200 -7.22 15.65 9.23
C LEU A 200 -8.47 14.79 9.08
N SER A 201 -8.45 13.80 8.17
CA SER A 201 -9.55 12.85 7.97
C SER A 201 -9.76 11.93 9.18
N GLU A 202 -8.70 11.69 9.96
CA GLU A 202 -8.75 10.96 11.24
C GLU A 202 -9.36 11.79 12.35
N LYS A 203 -8.98 13.07 12.46
CA LYS A 203 -9.56 13.99 13.45
C LYS A 203 -11.04 14.26 13.21
N GLU A 204 -11.47 14.31 11.96
CA GLU A 204 -12.88 14.53 11.62
C GLU A 204 -13.76 13.29 11.87
N ARG A 205 -13.22 12.07 11.78
CA ARG A 205 -13.92 10.83 12.14
C ARG A 205 -13.80 10.53 13.65
N ALA A 206 -14.51 11.31 14.45
CA ALA A 206 -14.96 10.83 15.77
C ALA A 206 -16.14 9.85 15.65
N THR A 207 -16.76 9.72 14.46
CA THR A 207 -17.71 8.66 14.13
C THR A 207 -17.09 7.68 13.13
N PRO A 208 -16.98 6.39 13.47
CA PRO A 208 -16.49 5.40 12.51
C PRO A 208 -17.48 5.31 11.34
N VAL A 209 -16.99 5.09 10.11
CA VAL A 209 -17.86 4.49 9.08
C VAL A 209 -18.03 3.04 9.47
N LEU A 210 -18.99 2.84 10.36
CA LEU A 210 -19.78 1.64 10.43
C LEU A 210 -20.91 1.89 9.42
N ASP A 211 -20.84 1.17 8.31
CA ASP A 211 -21.91 0.93 7.33
C ASP A 211 -22.87 2.09 7.04
N LEU A 212 -22.60 2.80 5.94
CA LEU A 212 -23.67 3.50 5.22
C LEU A 212 -24.20 2.55 4.14
N PRO A 213 -25.47 2.12 4.20
CA PRO A 213 -26.09 1.40 3.09
C PRO A 213 -26.23 2.37 1.90
N GLY A 214 -25.62 2.03 0.76
CA GLY A 214 -25.68 2.88 -0.43
C GLY A 214 -24.58 2.70 -1.48
N THR A 215 -23.52 1.92 -1.22
CA THR A 215 -22.61 1.48 -2.29
C THR A 215 -23.22 0.24 -2.93
N ALA A 216 -23.93 0.44 -4.04
CA ALA A 216 -24.58 -0.61 -4.80
C ALA A 216 -23.60 -1.76 -5.10
N ALA A 217 -23.84 -2.90 -4.47
CA ALA A 217 -23.40 -4.17 -5.02
C ALA A 217 -24.18 -4.38 -6.32
N GLU A 218 -23.46 -4.55 -7.43
CA GLU A 218 -24.09 -5.06 -8.64
C GLU A 218 -24.77 -6.40 -8.34
N ASP A 219 -25.99 -6.49 -8.84
CA ASP A 219 -26.95 -7.55 -8.65
C ASP A 219 -26.47 -8.86 -9.31
N LEU A 220 -26.11 -9.84 -8.48
CA LEU A 220 -26.10 -11.25 -8.86
C LEU A 220 -27.07 -12.02 -7.97
N SER A 221 -28.36 -11.76 -8.15
CA SER A 221 -29.42 -12.65 -7.67
C SER A 221 -29.57 -13.87 -8.58
N PRO A 222 -29.63 -15.11 -8.04
CA PRO A 222 -30.51 -16.13 -8.57
C PRO A 222 -31.79 -16.23 -7.72
N LYS A 223 -32.92 -16.14 -8.42
CA LYS A 223 -34.28 -16.17 -7.87
C LYS A 223 -34.64 -17.48 -7.17
N LYS A 224 -35.52 -17.28 -6.16
CA LYS A 224 -36.78 -17.99 -5.83
C LYS A 224 -36.76 -19.05 -4.73
N GLY A 225 -37.58 -18.77 -3.70
CA GLY A 225 -38.21 -19.74 -2.81
C GLY A 225 -39.09 -19.07 -1.76
N LYS A 226 -40.32 -18.68 -2.13
CA LYS A 226 -41.36 -18.16 -1.23
C LYS A 226 -41.72 -19.18 -0.14
N ALA A 227 -41.84 -18.74 1.11
CA ALA A 227 -42.99 -19.07 1.96
C ALA A 227 -43.13 -18.08 3.12
N SER A 228 -44.36 -17.60 3.28
CA SER A 228 -44.82 -16.59 4.24
C SER A 228 -44.96 -17.14 5.66
N SER A 229 -44.80 -16.27 6.66
CA SER A 229 -45.92 -15.74 7.47
C SER A 229 -45.51 -15.44 8.91
N GLY A 230 -46.13 -14.39 9.48
CA GLY A 230 -46.54 -14.42 10.88
C GLY A 230 -45.64 -13.72 11.90
N LYS A 231 -45.71 -12.39 11.95
CA LYS A 231 -45.30 -11.58 13.10
C LYS A 231 -46.32 -11.80 14.24
N LYS A 232 -45.91 -12.35 15.40
CA LYS A 232 -46.62 -12.07 16.66
C LYS A 232 -45.68 -12.06 17.86
N LYS A 233 -45.87 -11.00 18.63
CA LYS A 233 -45.15 -10.54 19.81
C LYS A 233 -45.68 -11.27 21.06
N VAL A 234 -44.87 -11.14 22.12
CA VAL A 234 -45.14 -11.17 23.56
C VAL A 234 -45.08 -12.48 24.37
N THR A 235 -44.33 -12.31 25.47
CA THR A 235 -44.46 -12.78 26.86
C THR A 235 -43.81 -14.09 27.31
N ALA A 236 -42.95 -13.88 28.32
CA ALA A 236 -42.32 -14.79 29.24
C ALA A 236 -43.29 -15.78 29.92
N LYS A 237 -42.76 -16.95 30.35
CA LYS A 237 -42.47 -17.28 31.77
C LYS A 237 -42.22 -18.80 31.96
N ALA A 238 -41.22 -19.10 32.79
CA ALA A 238 -41.07 -20.25 33.70
C ALA A 238 -40.86 -21.69 33.18
N THR A 239 -39.63 -22.17 33.42
CA THR A 239 -39.24 -23.36 34.21
C THR A 239 -40.11 -24.63 34.18
N ALA A 240 -39.52 -25.75 33.72
CA ALA A 240 -39.54 -27.02 34.46
C ALA A 240 -38.43 -27.97 33.99
N LYS A 241 -37.84 -28.64 34.97
CA LYS A 241 -36.69 -29.53 34.96
C LYS A 241 -37.20 -30.98 34.91
N LYS A 242 -36.78 -31.84 33.97
CA LYS A 242 -36.65 -33.29 34.22
C LYS A 242 -35.77 -34.01 33.20
N ALA A 243 -35.03 -34.98 33.72
CA ALA A 243 -33.85 -35.65 33.21
C ALA A 243 -34.18 -36.92 32.36
N PRO A 244 -33.19 -37.70 31.89
CA PRO A 244 -33.19 -38.43 30.61
C PRO A 244 -33.68 -39.88 30.69
N ALA A 245 -34.03 -40.47 29.54
CA ALA A 245 -34.23 -41.91 29.39
C ALA A 245 -33.70 -42.46 28.04
N LYS A 246 -32.59 -43.20 28.16
CA LYS A 246 -32.21 -44.50 27.56
C LYS A 246 -32.61 -44.84 26.10
N LYS A 247 -31.53 -45.07 25.32
CA LYS A 247 -31.22 -46.23 24.45
C LYS A 247 -32.38 -47.06 23.86
N ALA A 248 -32.39 -47.16 22.53
CA ALA A 248 -32.69 -48.42 21.82
C ALA A 248 -31.74 -48.58 20.62
N VAL A 249 -31.15 -49.78 20.54
CA VAL A 249 -30.24 -50.30 19.51
C VAL A 249 -31.05 -51.15 18.56
N THR A 250 -30.90 -50.96 17.24
CA THR A 250 -31.12 -51.97 16.18
C THR A 250 -30.76 -51.31 14.84
N LYS A 251 -30.21 -51.95 13.81
CA LYS A 251 -29.46 -53.18 13.63
C LYS A 251 -28.87 -53.04 12.21
N LYS A 252 -27.62 -53.42 12.09
CA LYS A 252 -26.79 -53.52 10.90
C LYS A 252 -27.47 -54.36 9.79
N ALA A 253 -27.43 -53.90 8.54
CA ALA A 253 -27.52 -54.76 7.37
C ALA A 253 -26.53 -54.26 6.30
N ALA A 254 -25.52 -55.10 6.06
CA ALA A 254 -24.56 -54.98 4.97
C ALA A 254 -25.04 -55.81 3.78
N THR A 255 -24.76 -55.36 2.56
CA THR A 255 -24.60 -56.09 1.28
C THR A 255 -24.54 -55.00 0.19
N LYS A 256 -23.75 -55.03 -0.87
CA LYS A 256 -22.89 -56.05 -1.46
C LYS A 256 -21.87 -55.30 -2.34
N LYS A 257 -20.62 -55.72 -2.24
CA LYS A 257 -19.49 -55.34 -3.09
C LYS A 257 -19.70 -55.93 -4.49
N ALA A 258 -19.57 -55.15 -5.54
CA ALA A 258 -19.38 -55.64 -6.91
C ALA A 258 -18.12 -55.00 -7.49
N ALA A 259 -17.10 -55.82 -7.69
CA ALA A 259 -15.88 -55.53 -8.41
C ALA A 259 -15.91 -56.30 -9.74
N THR A 260 -15.56 -55.61 -10.83
CA THR A 260 -15.00 -56.08 -12.13
C THR A 260 -15.25 -54.93 -13.11
N LYS A 261 -14.35 -54.48 -13.99
CA LYS A 261 -13.36 -55.22 -14.75
C LYS A 261 -12.28 -54.24 -15.27
N LYS A 262 -11.04 -54.66 -15.15
CA LYS A 262 -9.83 -54.10 -15.75
C LYS A 262 -9.88 -54.37 -17.26
N ALA A 263 -9.63 -53.36 -18.09
CA ALA A 263 -9.27 -53.55 -19.50
C ALA A 263 -7.98 -52.77 -19.78
N ALA A 264 -6.97 -53.52 -20.21
CA ALA A 264 -5.66 -53.03 -20.56
C ALA A 264 -5.52 -52.89 -22.08
N THR A 265 -4.57 -52.03 -22.47
CA THR A 265 -3.80 -52.01 -23.72
C THR A 265 -4.52 -51.73 -25.05
N LYS A 266 -4.23 -50.54 -25.61
CA LYS A 266 -3.64 -50.49 -26.96
C LYS A 266 -2.60 -49.36 -27.07
N LYS A 267 -1.36 -49.81 -27.20
CA LYS A 267 -0.14 -49.08 -27.53
C LYS A 267 -0.15 -48.87 -29.04
N ALA A 268 0.05 -47.64 -29.53
CA ALA A 268 0.42 -47.39 -30.91
C ALA A 268 1.70 -46.57 -30.92
N ALA A 269 2.72 -47.14 -31.57
CA ALA A 269 4.07 -46.64 -31.66
C ALA A 269 4.24 -45.76 -32.91
N THR A 270 5.13 -44.76 -32.77
CA THR A 270 6.11 -44.30 -33.75
C THR A 270 5.66 -43.95 -35.18
N LYS A 271 5.80 -42.67 -35.54
CA LYS A 271 6.53 -42.32 -36.77
C LYS A 271 7.45 -41.12 -36.54
N LYS A 272 8.74 -41.45 -36.52
CA LYS A 272 9.91 -40.59 -36.56
C LYS A 272 10.11 -40.23 -38.04
N ALA A 273 10.28 -38.95 -38.37
CA ALA A 273 10.90 -38.54 -39.62
C ALA A 273 12.06 -37.59 -39.29
N ALA A 274 13.22 -37.96 -39.80
CA ALA A 274 14.51 -37.40 -39.48
C ALA A 274 14.95 -36.37 -40.53
N THR A 275 15.75 -35.41 -40.05
CA THR A 275 16.94 -34.84 -40.70
C THR A 275 16.82 -34.19 -42.08
N LYS A 276 17.11 -32.89 -42.13
CA LYS A 276 18.15 -32.38 -43.03
C LYS A 276 19.15 -31.52 -42.26
N LYS A 277 20.41 -31.89 -42.47
CA LYS A 277 21.65 -31.39 -41.89
C LYS A 277 22.43 -30.80 -43.05
N SER A 278 22.97 -29.59 -42.91
CA SER A 278 24.15 -29.11 -43.64
C SER A 278 24.68 -27.91 -42.86
N ALA A 279 25.72 -28.11 -42.03
CA ALA A 279 27.13 -28.07 -42.37
C ALA A 279 27.67 -26.61 -42.36
N THR A 280 28.28 -26.20 -41.24
CA THR A 280 29.74 -26.10 -41.04
C THR A 280 30.36 -24.85 -41.67
N LYS A 281 30.78 -23.90 -40.83
CA LYS A 281 32.12 -23.31 -40.95
C LYS A 281 32.61 -22.73 -39.62
N LYS A 282 33.63 -23.41 -39.10
CA LYS A 282 34.57 -23.02 -38.05
C LYS A 282 35.71 -22.25 -38.70
N ALA A 283 36.16 -21.16 -38.06
CA ALA A 283 37.49 -20.50 -38.13
C ALA A 283 37.30 -19.02 -37.78
N THR A 284 38.11 -18.30 -37.01
CA THR A 284 39.43 -18.52 -36.42
C THR A 284 39.68 -17.34 -35.47
N ALA A 285 40.48 -17.58 -34.43
CA ALA A 285 41.05 -16.54 -33.58
C ALA A 285 41.80 -15.47 -34.38
N LYS A 286 41.74 -14.21 -33.95
CA LYS A 286 42.82 -13.26 -34.23
C LYS A 286 43.04 -12.30 -33.07
N LYS A 287 44.17 -12.54 -32.41
CA LYS A 287 44.92 -11.62 -31.54
C LYS A 287 45.26 -10.32 -32.30
N ALA A 288 45.45 -9.28 -31.50
CA ALA A 288 45.93 -7.90 -31.74
C ALA A 288 46.81 -7.61 -32.98
N PRO A 289 46.94 -6.31 -33.32
CA PRO A 289 48.22 -5.70 -32.98
C PRO A 289 48.11 -4.33 -32.30
N ALA A 290 49.00 -4.13 -31.34
CA ALA A 290 49.40 -2.83 -30.85
C ALA A 290 50.02 -2.00 -31.98
N LYS A 291 49.65 -0.72 -32.07
CA LYS A 291 50.48 0.32 -32.70
C LYS A 291 50.95 1.30 -31.64
N LYS A 292 52.22 1.15 -31.26
CA LYS A 292 53.04 2.24 -30.72
C LYS A 292 53.30 3.24 -31.84
N THR A 293 53.13 4.52 -31.56
CA THR A 293 53.97 5.57 -32.15
C THR A 293 54.60 6.38 -31.03
N THR A 294 55.88 6.58 -31.20
CA THR A 294 56.89 7.13 -30.29
C THR A 294 56.98 8.64 -30.34
N ALA A 295 57.34 9.22 -29.19
CA ALA A 295 58.21 10.38 -29.00
C ALA A 295 57.77 11.78 -29.47
N LYS A 296 57.53 12.68 -28.49
CA LYS A 296 58.28 13.95 -28.43
C LYS A 296 58.43 14.45 -26.98
N LYS A 297 59.66 14.87 -26.70
CA LYS A 297 60.27 15.34 -25.45
C LYS A 297 60.11 16.88 -25.34
N ALA A 298 60.39 17.42 -24.14
CA ALA A 298 60.59 18.83 -23.73
C ALA A 298 59.34 19.51 -23.13
N THR A 299 59.38 20.28 -22.04
CA THR A 299 60.46 20.80 -21.18
C THR A 299 59.85 21.33 -19.88
N THR A 300 60.58 21.17 -18.78
CA THR A 300 60.45 21.91 -17.52
C THR A 300 60.48 23.44 -17.70
N LYS A 301 59.62 24.18 -16.99
CA LYS A 301 60.04 25.40 -16.28
C LYS A 301 59.04 25.88 -15.25
N LYS A 302 59.52 25.94 -14.01
CA LYS A 302 59.03 26.69 -12.85
C LYS A 302 59.97 27.89 -12.70
N THR A 303 59.44 29.09 -12.51
CA THR A 303 60.07 30.32 -11.93
C THR A 303 59.15 31.51 -12.22
N SER A 304 58.94 32.55 -11.41
CA SER A 304 59.24 32.86 -10.00
C SER A 304 58.76 34.30 -9.75
N ALA A 305 58.27 34.57 -8.54
CA ALA A 305 58.49 35.78 -7.70
C ALA A 305 58.17 37.20 -8.22
N LYS A 306 57.44 38.00 -7.41
CA LYS A 306 57.95 39.08 -6.51
C LYS A 306 56.76 39.74 -5.76
N LYS A 307 56.64 39.65 -4.42
CA LYS A 307 57.10 40.60 -3.35
C LYS A 307 56.53 42.03 -3.50
N SER A 308 56.09 42.81 -2.50
CA SER A 308 55.79 42.70 -1.05
C SER A 308 55.68 44.14 -0.51
N SER A 309 54.81 44.43 0.46
CA SER A 309 55.18 45.23 1.65
C SER A 309 54.09 45.15 2.72
N ALA A 310 54.54 45.19 3.97
CA ALA A 310 53.82 44.83 5.19
C ALA A 310 53.50 46.08 6.03
N LYS A 311 52.49 45.99 6.92
CA LYS A 311 52.59 46.60 8.26
C LYS A 311 51.77 45.82 9.30
N LYS A 312 52.31 45.86 10.51
CA LYS A 312 52.18 44.97 11.67
C LYS A 312 51.58 45.76 12.85
N ALA A 313 50.72 45.13 13.65
CA ALA A 313 50.57 45.29 15.12
C ALA A 313 49.50 44.27 15.58
N ALA A 314 49.77 43.13 16.23
CA ALA A 314 50.43 42.84 17.51
C ALA A 314 49.59 43.14 18.76
N GLY A 315 49.08 42.07 19.39
CA GLY A 315 48.80 41.94 20.83
C GLY A 315 47.32 42.08 21.22
N LYS A 316 46.78 41.39 22.22
CA LYS A 316 47.25 40.30 23.10
C LYS A 316 46.04 39.93 24.00
N LYS A 317 45.82 38.65 24.24
CA LYS A 317 45.27 38.02 25.47
C LYS A 317 43.84 38.36 25.98
N SER A 318 43.02 37.32 26.08
CA SER A 318 42.05 37.13 27.19
C SER A 318 42.76 37.12 28.56
N PRO A 319 42.00 37.39 29.64
CA PRO A 319 41.74 36.29 30.57
C PRO A 319 40.32 36.28 31.18
N SER A 320 39.94 35.10 31.66
CA SER A 320 38.73 34.79 32.41
C SER A 320 38.80 35.22 33.89
N LYS A 321 37.61 35.16 34.54
CA LYS A 321 37.28 34.67 35.91
C LYS A 321 36.90 35.70 36.99
N LYS A 322 35.68 35.44 37.53
CA LYS A 322 35.21 35.42 38.95
C LYS A 322 35.37 36.72 39.77
N ASN A 323 34.42 37.12 40.63
CA ASN A 323 33.86 36.33 41.73
C ASN A 323 32.67 37.07 42.42
N THR A 324 31.65 36.31 42.88
CA THR A 324 30.92 36.35 44.20
C THR A 324 30.42 37.69 44.81
N LYS A 325 29.29 37.85 45.52
CA LYS A 325 28.62 37.00 46.53
C LYS A 325 27.27 37.66 46.99
N LYS A 326 26.20 36.86 47.08
CA LYS A 326 25.20 36.64 48.17
C LYS A 326 24.65 37.78 49.09
N SER A 327 23.32 37.67 49.34
CA SER A 327 22.49 38.11 50.50
C SER A 327 21.92 39.55 50.42
N THR A 328 20.67 39.90 50.78
CA THR A 328 19.71 39.40 51.80
C THR A 328 18.25 39.77 51.49
N LYS A 329 17.37 38.91 52.03
CA LYS A 329 15.94 39.02 52.39
C LYS A 329 15.47 40.39 52.92
N LYS A 330 14.25 40.81 52.56
CA LYS A 330 13.25 41.35 53.48
C LYS A 330 11.85 41.06 52.92
#